data_AF-A0A258MYZ6-F1
#
_entry.id   AF-A0A258MYZ6-F1
#
_cell.length_a   1.000
_cell.length_b   1.000
_cell.length_c   1.000
_cell.angle_alpha   90.00
_cell.angle_beta   90.00
_cell.angle_gamma   90.00
#
_symmetry.space_group_name_H-M   'P 1'
#
loop_
_entity.id
_entity.type
_entity.pdbx_description
1 polymer ?
#
loop_
_entity_poly.entity_id
_entity_poly.type
_entity_poly.pdbx_seq_one_letter_code
_entity_poly.pdbx_strand_id
1 'polypeptide(L)'
;MAYTRAKIADLVDGKIDHDTLHQMLATPKDPERFSIYMEILQQRMPWDDKIILPLGPKLFMVQLKDTKQWKIRCECGHDFCDWRENWKLFARVHVRDTAEKMEEIYPRLMTPTSSWQVLREFYCPECGTLHDVEAPTPWYPVIRDFEPDIDTFYKDWLGLPVPERVDA
;
A
#
# COMPACT_ATOMS: atom_id res chain seq x y z
N MET A 1 14.57 -0.29 -22.69
CA MET A 1 15.35 0.92 -22.30
C MET A 1 15.02 1.18 -20.84
N ALA A 2 16.03 1.29 -19.98
CA ALA A 2 15.82 1.62 -18.57
C ALA A 2 15.63 3.14 -18.41
N TYR A 3 14.71 3.55 -17.54
CA TYR A 3 14.56 4.96 -17.18
C TYR A 3 15.59 5.36 -16.13
N THR A 4 15.96 6.63 -16.09
CA THR A 4 16.87 7.10 -15.05
C THR A 4 16.21 7.06 -13.68
N ARG A 5 17.01 6.83 -12.64
CA ARG A 5 16.55 6.87 -11.25
C ARG A 5 15.80 8.17 -10.91
N ALA A 6 16.28 9.30 -11.44
CA ALA A 6 15.63 10.59 -11.26
C ALA A 6 14.19 10.61 -11.80
N LYS A 7 13.95 10.07 -13.00
CA LYS A 7 12.59 9.99 -13.57
C LYS A 7 11.67 9.06 -12.79
N ILE A 8 12.19 7.97 -12.24
CA ILE A 8 11.41 7.09 -11.36
C ILE A 8 11.10 7.81 -10.04
N ALA A 9 12.02 8.58 -9.47
CA ALA A 9 11.74 9.40 -8.28
C ALA A 9 10.68 10.49 -8.56
N ASP A 10 10.79 11.18 -9.70
CA ASP A 10 9.78 12.15 -10.14
C ASP A 10 8.40 11.50 -10.30
N LEU A 11 8.34 10.24 -10.76
CA LEU A 11 7.10 9.49 -10.86
C LEU A 11 6.48 9.22 -9.48
N VAL A 12 7.29 8.80 -8.51
CA VAL A 12 6.83 8.58 -7.12
C VAL A 12 6.31 9.89 -6.51
N ASP A 13 6.95 11.02 -6.83
CA ASP A 13 6.59 12.34 -6.29
C ASP A 13 5.44 13.02 -7.04
N GLY A 14 4.93 12.41 -8.13
CA GLY A 14 3.90 13.01 -8.99
C GLY A 14 4.39 14.26 -9.74
N LYS A 15 5.70 14.35 -10.01
CA LYS A 15 6.37 15.50 -10.65
C LYS A 15 6.99 15.16 -12.00
N ILE A 16 6.80 13.94 -12.50
CA ILE A 16 7.31 13.50 -13.81
C ILE A 16 6.75 14.37 -14.94
N ASP A 17 7.58 14.67 -15.94
CA ASP A 17 7.13 15.39 -17.12
C ASP A 17 6.22 14.53 -18.02
N HIS A 18 5.38 15.22 -18.78
CA HIS A 18 4.39 14.60 -19.66
C HIS A 18 5.00 13.62 -20.67
N ASP A 19 6.11 14.00 -21.32
CA ASP A 19 6.71 13.20 -22.40
C ASP A 19 7.28 11.90 -21.85
N THR A 20 8.00 11.95 -20.72
CA THR A 20 8.53 10.76 -20.05
C THR A 20 7.39 9.87 -19.55
N LEU A 21 6.34 10.44 -18.96
CA LEU A 21 5.17 9.67 -18.51
C LEU A 21 4.47 8.97 -19.68
N HIS A 22 4.25 9.67 -20.79
CA HIS A 22 3.67 9.09 -22.00
C HIS A 22 4.53 7.93 -22.54
N GLN A 23 5.86 8.10 -22.56
CA GLN A 23 6.77 7.04 -22.97
C GLN A 23 6.65 5.80 -22.06
N MET A 24 6.59 5.98 -20.73
CA MET A 24 6.39 4.88 -19.78
C MET A 24 5.07 4.13 -20.00
N LEU A 25 4.03 4.84 -20.45
CA LEU A 25 2.72 4.24 -20.76
C LEU A 25 2.74 3.48 -22.09
N ALA A 26 3.33 4.06 -23.14
CA ALA A 26 3.20 3.59 -24.52
C ALA A 26 4.30 2.60 -24.96
N THR A 27 5.41 2.49 -24.22
CA THR A 27 6.52 1.59 -24.56
C THR A 27 6.58 0.35 -23.65
N PRO A 28 7.30 -0.73 -24.07
CA PRO A 28 7.52 -1.90 -23.22
C PRO A 28 8.15 -1.52 -21.87
N LYS A 29 7.74 -2.23 -20.82
CA LYS A 29 8.19 -1.96 -19.45
C LYS A 29 9.67 -2.27 -19.26
N ASP A 30 10.32 -1.46 -18.45
CA ASP A 30 11.67 -1.64 -17.93
C ASP A 30 11.68 -2.71 -16.83
N PRO A 31 12.36 -3.85 -17.03
CA PRO A 31 12.43 -4.91 -16.02
C PRO A 31 13.07 -4.47 -14.70
N GLU A 32 13.94 -3.45 -14.74
CA GLU A 32 14.65 -2.92 -13.57
C GLU A 32 13.77 -2.03 -12.68
N ARG A 33 12.51 -1.75 -13.10
CA ARG A 33 11.60 -0.83 -12.41
C ARG A 33 11.47 -1.15 -10.93
N PHE A 34 11.24 -2.42 -10.60
CA PHE A 34 10.95 -2.85 -9.24
C PHE A 34 12.14 -2.56 -8.31
N SER A 35 13.35 -2.96 -8.69
CA SER A 35 14.55 -2.75 -7.87
C SER A 35 14.83 -1.26 -7.62
N ILE A 36 14.76 -0.43 -8.66
CA ILE A 36 15.00 1.02 -8.52
C ILE A 36 13.90 1.68 -7.68
N TYR A 37 12.64 1.27 -7.88
CA TYR A 37 11.51 1.76 -7.09
C TYR A 37 11.69 1.42 -5.60
N MET A 38 12.11 0.19 -5.30
CA MET A 38 12.37 -0.22 -3.92
C MET A 38 13.48 0.59 -3.25
N GLU A 39 14.58 0.85 -3.95
CA GLU A 39 15.67 1.69 -3.43
C GLU A 39 15.21 3.13 -3.13
N ILE A 40 14.37 3.71 -4.00
CA ILE A 40 13.84 5.06 -3.79
C ILE A 40 12.95 5.10 -2.55
N LEU A 41 12.06 4.12 -2.37
CA LEU A 41 11.20 4.05 -1.20
C LEU A 41 12.00 3.82 0.09
N GLN A 42 12.94 2.88 0.08
CA GLN A 42 13.75 2.53 1.25
C GLN A 42 14.52 3.74 1.78
N GLN A 43 15.10 4.57 0.89
CA GLN A 43 15.84 5.78 1.28
C GLN A 43 14.98 6.86 1.95
N ARG A 44 13.65 6.79 1.82
CA ARG A 44 12.72 7.76 2.38
C ARG A 44 12.15 7.33 3.73
N MET A 45 12.33 6.06 4.12
CA MET A 45 11.77 5.55 5.36
C MET A 45 12.58 6.04 6.57
N PRO A 46 11.93 6.33 7.71
CA PRO A 46 12.61 6.70 8.95
C PRO A 46 13.22 5.50 9.69
N TRP A 47 13.15 4.29 9.11
CA TRP A 47 13.63 3.02 9.65
C TRP A 47 14.44 2.26 8.59
N ASP A 48 15.28 1.33 9.04
CA ASP A 48 16.22 0.57 8.20
C ASP A 48 15.80 -0.89 7.96
N ASP A 49 14.63 -1.30 8.46
CA ASP A 49 13.98 -2.56 8.08
C ASP A 49 13.77 -2.62 6.56
N LYS A 50 13.93 -3.80 5.97
CA LYS A 50 13.95 -3.94 4.52
C LYS A 50 12.53 -3.99 3.97
N ILE A 51 12.18 -3.10 3.05
CA ILE A 51 10.92 -3.20 2.32
C ILE A 51 10.98 -4.38 1.34
N ILE A 52 9.96 -5.22 1.36
CA ILE A 52 9.76 -6.35 0.45
C ILE A 52 8.76 -5.96 -0.63
N LEU A 53 7.59 -5.46 -0.24
CA LEU A 53 6.54 -5.11 -1.20
C LEU A 53 5.74 -3.89 -0.72
N PRO A 54 5.65 -2.81 -1.50
CA PRO A 54 4.73 -1.72 -1.21
C PRO A 54 3.29 -2.15 -1.50
N LEU A 55 2.40 -1.92 -0.53
CA LEU A 55 0.96 -2.24 -0.62
C LEU A 55 0.11 -0.99 -0.87
N GLY A 56 0.65 0.19 -0.56
CA GLY A 56 0.05 1.48 -0.82
C GLY A 56 1.07 2.60 -0.67
N PRO A 57 0.67 3.87 -0.77
CA PRO A 57 1.60 5.00 -0.71
C PRO A 57 2.46 5.06 0.57
N LYS A 58 1.88 4.62 1.69
CA LYS A 58 2.50 4.64 3.04
C LYS A 58 2.37 3.32 3.79
N LEU A 59 2.14 2.22 3.08
CA LEU A 59 1.89 0.90 3.66
C LEU A 59 2.75 -0.14 2.95
N PHE A 60 3.49 -0.93 3.72
CA PHE A 60 4.55 -1.77 3.19
C PHE A 60 4.55 -3.15 3.87
N MET A 61 4.86 -4.19 3.12
CA MET A 61 5.37 -5.43 3.67
C MET A 61 6.87 -5.27 3.90
N VAL A 62 7.35 -5.51 5.11
CA VAL A 62 8.74 -5.31 5.52
C VAL A 62 9.31 -6.56 6.18
N GLN A 63 10.61 -6.77 6.03
CA GLN A 63 11.40 -7.73 6.81
C GLN A 63 12.02 -6.99 7.99
N LEU A 64 11.71 -7.44 9.20
CA LEU A 64 12.33 -6.92 10.41
C LEU A 64 13.82 -7.27 10.44
N LYS A 65 14.67 -6.28 10.69
CA LYS A 65 16.13 -6.42 10.66
C LYS A 65 16.64 -7.46 11.65
N ASP A 66 16.09 -7.46 12.86
CA ASP A 66 16.58 -8.29 13.97
C ASP A 66 16.01 -9.72 13.93
N THR A 67 14.71 -9.86 13.66
CA THR A 67 14.02 -11.16 13.76
C THR A 67 13.82 -11.85 12.42
N LYS A 68 13.99 -11.13 11.31
CA LYS A 68 13.67 -11.60 9.95
C LYS A 68 12.20 -11.98 9.73
N GLN A 69 11.32 -11.63 10.66
CA GLN A 69 9.87 -11.77 10.47
C GLN A 69 9.37 -10.76 9.44
N TRP A 70 8.31 -11.12 8.73
CA TRP A 70 7.66 -10.23 7.77
C TRP A 70 6.39 -9.66 8.35
N LYS A 71 6.26 -8.33 8.31
CA LYS A 71 5.14 -7.58 8.90
C LYS A 71 4.53 -6.62 7.89
N ILE A 72 3.26 -6.28 8.09
CA ILE A 72 2.64 -5.13 7.42
C ILE A 72 2.88 -3.89 8.27
N ARG A 73 3.54 -2.88 7.69
CA ARG A 73 4.03 -1.69 8.39
C ARG A 73 3.59 -0.40 7.73
N CYS A 74 3.17 0.57 8.53
CA CYS A 74 2.96 1.96 8.13
C CYS A 74 4.31 2.68 7.96
N GLU A 75 4.39 3.67 7.07
CA GLU A 75 5.55 4.57 6.92
C GLU A 75 6.08 5.11 8.26
N CYS A 76 5.18 5.42 9.21
CA CYS A 76 5.56 5.93 10.53
C CYS A 76 6.32 4.92 11.43
N GLY A 77 6.31 3.63 11.09
CA GLY A 77 6.98 2.57 11.84
C GLY A 77 6.03 1.58 12.52
N HIS A 78 4.73 1.88 12.62
CA HIS A 78 3.75 0.99 13.23
C HIS A 78 3.61 -0.35 12.47
N ASP A 79 3.78 -1.46 13.17
CA ASP A 79 3.50 -2.82 12.67
C ASP A 79 2.07 -3.25 13.01
N PHE A 80 1.29 -3.61 11.99
CA PHE A 80 -0.10 -4.06 12.17
C PHE A 80 -0.18 -5.55 12.54
N CYS A 81 0.39 -6.43 11.72
CA CYS A 81 0.22 -7.89 11.81
C CYS A 81 1.28 -8.66 11.01
N ASP A 82 1.21 -9.99 11.03
CA ASP A 82 1.95 -10.84 10.07
C ASP A 82 1.52 -10.53 8.64
N TRP A 83 2.43 -10.69 7.68
CA TRP A 83 2.18 -10.40 6.26
C TRP A 83 1.09 -11.27 5.62
N ARG A 84 0.77 -12.43 6.22
CA ARG A 84 -0.32 -13.33 5.80
C ARG A 84 -1.66 -13.01 6.46
N GLU A 85 -1.74 -11.98 7.27
CA GLU A 85 -2.98 -11.54 7.89
C GLU A 85 -3.51 -10.28 7.20
N ASN A 86 -4.79 -10.00 7.42
CA ASN A 86 -5.41 -8.78 6.93
C ASN A 86 -5.15 -7.63 7.90
N TRP A 87 -4.26 -6.70 7.53
CA TRP A 87 -3.89 -5.54 8.35
C TRP A 87 -5.09 -4.68 8.79
N LYS A 88 -6.18 -4.66 8.01
CA LYS A 88 -7.41 -3.93 8.35
C LYS A 88 -8.05 -4.43 9.65
N LEU A 89 -7.86 -5.70 10.00
CA LEU A 89 -8.36 -6.28 11.25
C LEU A 89 -7.61 -5.77 12.49
N PHE A 90 -6.45 -5.13 12.28
CA PHE A 90 -5.59 -4.56 13.33
C PHE A 90 -5.52 -3.02 13.25
N ALA A 91 -6.24 -2.41 12.32
CA ALA A 91 -6.32 -0.96 12.15
C ALA A 91 -7.45 -0.35 13.00
N ARG A 92 -7.50 0.98 13.07
CA ARG A 92 -8.68 1.70 13.58
C ARG A 92 -9.64 1.97 12.44
N VAL A 93 -10.94 1.85 12.67
CA VAL A 93 -11.97 2.10 11.66
C VAL A 93 -12.92 3.22 12.08
N HIS A 94 -13.25 4.11 11.15
CA HIS A 94 -14.39 5.02 11.25
C HIS A 94 -15.42 4.63 10.20
N VAL A 95 -16.68 4.43 10.61
CA VAL A 95 -17.75 4.05 9.70
C VAL A 95 -18.73 5.21 9.56
N ARG A 96 -18.94 5.65 8.31
CA ARG A 96 -19.99 6.59 7.91
C ARG A 96 -21.24 5.80 7.52
N ASP A 97 -22.15 5.68 8.49
CA ASP A 97 -23.39 4.90 8.42
C ASP A 97 -24.65 5.76 8.60
N THR A 98 -24.50 7.09 8.67
CA THR A 98 -25.60 8.05 8.73
C THR A 98 -25.47 9.12 7.65
N ALA A 99 -26.58 9.79 7.32
CA ALA A 99 -26.59 10.87 6.35
C ALA A 99 -25.68 12.03 6.79
N GLU A 100 -25.69 12.39 8.08
CA GLU A 100 -24.87 13.46 8.64
C GLU A 100 -23.39 13.20 8.40
N LYS A 101 -22.91 11.98 8.70
CA LYS A 101 -21.50 11.61 8.49
C LYS A 101 -21.12 11.59 7.01
N MET A 102 -22.02 11.15 6.12
CA MET A 102 -21.71 11.17 4.69
C MET A 102 -21.70 12.59 4.12
N GLU A 103 -22.58 13.46 4.63
CA GLU A 103 -22.69 14.86 4.20
C GLU A 103 -21.47 15.71 4.58
N GLU A 104 -20.61 15.23 5.48
CA GLU A 104 -19.30 15.83 5.76
C GLU A 104 -18.35 15.79 4.56
N ILE A 105 -18.48 14.78 3.68
CA ILE A 105 -17.56 14.53 2.56
C ILE A 105 -18.23 14.58 1.19
N TYR A 106 -19.57 14.52 1.14
CA TYR A 106 -20.35 14.66 -0.09
C TYR A 106 -21.48 15.68 0.09
N PRO A 107 -21.82 16.49 -0.93
CA PRO A 107 -23.06 17.25 -0.90
C PRO A 107 -24.28 16.34 -0.77
N ARG A 108 -25.33 16.83 -0.09
CA ARG A 108 -26.64 16.16 -0.05
C ARG A 108 -27.11 15.85 -1.48
N LEU A 109 -27.76 14.69 -1.65
CA LEU A 109 -28.16 14.09 -2.95
C LEU A 109 -27.01 13.51 -3.80
N MET A 110 -25.76 13.85 -3.53
CA MET A 110 -24.58 13.18 -4.11
C MET A 110 -24.03 12.07 -3.20
N THR A 111 -24.47 12.04 -1.94
CA THR A 111 -24.12 10.99 -0.98
C THR A 111 -24.79 9.65 -1.31
N PRO A 112 -24.10 8.52 -1.08
CA PRO A 112 -24.75 7.22 -0.98
C PRO A 112 -25.81 7.20 0.13
N THR A 113 -26.85 6.39 -0.05
CA THR A 113 -27.84 6.13 1.01
C THR A 113 -27.26 5.10 1.99
N SER A 114 -27.13 5.46 3.27
CA SER A 114 -26.39 4.64 4.25
C SER A 114 -26.99 3.27 4.56
N SER A 115 -28.28 3.07 4.29
CA SER A 115 -28.92 1.75 4.37
C SER A 115 -28.52 0.81 3.25
N TRP A 116 -27.94 1.33 2.16
CA TRP A 116 -27.48 0.55 0.99
C TRP A 116 -25.97 0.42 0.97
N GLN A 117 -25.25 1.51 1.25
CA GLN A 117 -23.80 1.55 1.20
C GLN A 117 -23.26 2.38 2.36
N VAL A 118 -22.31 1.83 3.09
CA VAL A 118 -21.56 2.54 4.14
C VAL A 118 -20.13 2.78 3.68
N LEU A 119 -19.47 3.81 4.22
CA LEU A 119 -18.03 4.01 4.01
C LEU A 119 -17.27 3.62 5.27
N ARG A 120 -16.22 2.81 5.11
CA ARG A 120 -15.33 2.37 6.19
C ARG A 120 -13.94 2.90 5.92
N GLU A 121 -13.48 3.82 6.76
CA GLU A 121 -12.18 4.47 6.66
C GLU A 121 -11.20 3.78 7.63
N PHE A 122 -10.12 3.17 7.11
CA PHE A 122 -9.15 2.39 7.90
C PHE A 122 -7.85 3.18 8.12
N TYR A 123 -7.53 3.41 9.39
CA TYR A 123 -6.43 4.27 9.82
C TYR A 123 -5.33 3.52 10.55
N CYS A 124 -4.10 4.00 10.37
CA CYS A 124 -3.00 3.67 11.27
C CYS A 124 -3.33 4.15 12.70
N PRO A 125 -3.19 3.29 13.73
CA PRO A 125 -3.51 3.65 15.11
C PRO A 125 -2.55 4.67 15.73
N GLU A 126 -1.34 4.84 15.18
CA GLU A 126 -0.34 5.76 15.73
C GLU A 126 -0.39 7.15 15.07
N CYS A 127 -0.28 7.22 13.74
CA CYS A 127 -0.17 8.49 13.02
C CYS A 127 -1.49 8.99 12.41
N GLY A 128 -2.56 8.18 12.46
CA GLY A 128 -3.86 8.55 11.88
C GLY A 128 -3.90 8.60 10.35
N THR A 129 -2.89 8.04 9.66
CA THR A 129 -2.90 7.96 8.20
C THR A 129 -4.06 7.06 7.73
N LEU A 130 -4.87 7.56 6.80
CA LEU A 130 -5.89 6.80 6.10
C LEU A 130 -5.24 5.91 5.04
N HIS A 131 -5.29 4.59 5.22
CA HIS A 131 -4.65 3.63 4.32
C HIS A 131 -5.62 3.04 3.30
N ASP A 132 -6.89 2.88 3.65
CA ASP A 132 -7.90 2.33 2.76
C ASP A 132 -9.31 2.83 3.10
N VAL A 133 -10.18 2.85 2.08
CA VAL A 133 -11.60 3.18 2.23
C VAL A 133 -12.43 2.13 1.51
N GLU A 134 -13.23 1.37 2.26
CA GLU A 134 -14.16 0.41 1.69
C GLU A 134 -15.56 1.02 1.61
N ALA A 135 -16.30 0.70 0.54
CA ALA A 135 -17.65 1.18 0.30
C ALA A 135 -18.67 0.02 0.11
N PRO A 136 -18.82 -0.91 1.07
CA PRO A 136 -19.70 -2.05 0.92
C PRO A 136 -21.13 -1.76 1.38
N THR A 137 -22.00 -2.76 1.26
CA THR A 137 -23.27 -2.78 1.99
C THR A 137 -23.04 -2.96 3.51
N PRO A 138 -24.04 -2.64 4.36
CA PRO A 138 -24.03 -3.08 5.75
C PRO A 138 -23.77 -4.59 5.88
N TRP A 139 -23.19 -5.00 7.02
CA TRP A 139 -22.84 -6.38 7.39
C TRP A 139 -21.76 -7.07 6.55
N TYR A 140 -21.23 -6.43 5.52
CA TYR A 140 -20.20 -7.04 4.69
C TYR A 140 -18.92 -7.29 5.50
N PRO A 141 -18.22 -8.42 5.30
CA PRO A 141 -16.92 -8.66 5.94
C PRO A 141 -15.89 -7.58 5.60
N VAL A 142 -14.85 -7.44 6.43
CA VAL A 142 -13.67 -6.65 6.06
C VAL A 142 -12.94 -7.39 4.94
N ILE A 143 -12.61 -6.70 3.85
CA ILE A 143 -12.05 -7.33 2.65
C ILE A 143 -10.56 -7.54 2.88
N ARG A 144 -10.06 -8.73 2.52
CA ARG A 144 -8.62 -8.99 2.39
C ARG A 144 -8.24 -8.74 0.94
N ASP A 145 -7.68 -7.57 0.66
CA ASP A 145 -7.54 -7.09 -0.72
C ASP A 145 -6.49 -7.86 -1.52
N PHE A 146 -5.42 -8.31 -0.86
CA PHE A 146 -4.28 -8.87 -1.55
C PHE A 146 -3.53 -9.94 -0.73
N GLU A 147 -3.22 -11.05 -1.39
CA GLU A 147 -2.42 -12.17 -0.89
C GLU A 147 -1.30 -12.47 -1.92
N PRO A 148 -0.16 -11.75 -1.86
CA PRO A 148 0.88 -11.89 -2.88
C PRO A 148 1.67 -13.20 -2.75
N ASP A 149 1.93 -13.85 -3.89
CA ASP A 149 2.96 -14.89 -3.99
C ASP A 149 4.35 -14.24 -4.16
N ILE A 150 4.93 -13.84 -3.04
CA ILE A 150 6.24 -13.18 -2.99
C ILE A 150 7.36 -14.10 -3.50
N ASP A 151 7.26 -15.40 -3.23
CA ASP A 151 8.32 -16.35 -3.51
C ASP A 151 8.47 -16.53 -5.04
N THR A 152 7.36 -16.75 -5.76
CA THR A 152 7.37 -16.80 -7.24
C THR A 152 7.68 -15.45 -7.85
N PHE A 153 7.13 -14.35 -7.32
CA PHE A 153 7.42 -13.01 -7.84
C PHE A 153 8.91 -12.70 -7.82
N TYR A 154 9.58 -12.94 -6.69
CA TYR A 154 11.02 -12.71 -6.57
C TYR A 154 11.83 -13.70 -7.40
N LYS A 155 11.60 -15.00 -7.22
CA LYS A 155 12.45 -16.04 -7.79
C LYS A 155 12.27 -16.21 -9.30
N ASP A 156 11.02 -16.32 -9.74
CA ASP A 156 10.71 -16.77 -11.10
C ASP A 156 10.49 -15.59 -12.05
N TRP A 157 9.96 -14.46 -11.56
CA TRP A 157 9.66 -13.30 -12.41
C TRP A 157 10.77 -12.26 -12.40
N LEU A 158 11.29 -11.91 -11.22
CA LEU A 158 12.37 -10.92 -11.09
C LEU A 158 13.77 -11.55 -11.19
N GLY A 159 13.91 -12.86 -10.95
CA GLY A 159 15.22 -13.51 -10.87
C GLY A 159 16.04 -13.05 -9.67
N LEU A 160 15.38 -12.58 -8.60
CA LEU A 160 16.00 -12.10 -7.37
C LEU A 160 15.87 -13.14 -6.26
N PRO A 161 16.83 -13.20 -5.32
CA PRO A 161 16.69 -14.05 -4.14
C PRO A 161 15.52 -13.55 -3.27
N VAL A 162 14.69 -14.48 -2.81
CA VAL A 162 13.65 -14.21 -1.82
C VAL A 162 14.35 -13.74 -0.53
N PRO A 163 13.95 -12.61 0.07
CA PRO A 163 14.49 -12.19 1.37
C PRO A 163 14.32 -13.29 2.42
N GLU A 164 15.26 -13.38 3.38
CA GLU A 164 15.11 -14.32 4.50
C GLU A 164 13.76 -14.15 5.20
N ARG A 165 13.14 -15.24 5.61
CA ARG A 165 11.85 -15.21 6.30
C ARG A 165 11.89 -16.17 7.46
N VAL A 166 11.58 -15.66 8.64
CA VAL A 166 11.28 -16.47 9.82
C VAL A 166 9.77 -16.42 10.02
N ASP A 167 9.16 -17.60 10.18
CA ASP A 167 7.74 -17.69 10.48
C ASP A 167 7.45 -17.01 11.84
N ALA A 168 6.38 -16.22 11.88
CA ALA A 168 5.93 -15.53 13.09
C ALA A 168 5.30 -16.50 14.09
#